data_AF-A0A520J976-F1
#
_entry.id   AF-A0A520J976-F1
#
_cell.length_a   1.000
_cell.length_b   1.000
_cell.length_c   1.000
_cell.angle_alpha   90.00
_cell.angle_beta   90.00
_cell.angle_gamma   90.00
#
_symmetry.space_group_name_H-M   'P 1'
#
loop_
_entity.id
_entity.type
_entity.pdbx_description
1 polymer ?
#
loop_
_entity_poly.entity_id
_entity_poly.type
_entity_poly.pdbx_seq_one_letter_code
_entity_poly.pdbx_strand_id
1 'polypeptide(L)' 'MGTPITVDVPHQLGKAAVRARLDGGIGKISDKIPGGSVTEQRWDGDTLHFTVQAMGQTIASAVTVFETNVHAVVD' A
#
# COMPACT_ATOMS: atom_id res chain seq x y z
N MET A 1 10.15 -14.65 -9.34
CA MET A 1 9.97 -13.28 -8.80
C MET A 1 9.98 -12.35 -10.00
N GLY A 2 8.90 -11.59 -10.18
CA GLY A 2 8.79 -10.61 -11.26
C GLY A 2 9.59 -9.35 -10.93
N THR A 3 9.70 -8.44 -11.90
CA THR A 3 10.22 -7.09 -11.63
C THR A 3 9.18 -6.35 -10.80
N PRO A 4 9.53 -5.81 -9.62
CA PRO A 4 8.59 -5.10 -8.78
C PRO A 4 8.05 -3.87 -9.50
N ILE A 5 6.78 -3.55 -9.23
CA ILE A 5 6.12 -2.35 -9.73
C ILE A 5 6.34 -1.24 -8.71
N THR A 6 6.91 -0.13 -9.18
CA THR A 6 7.10 1.07 -8.38
C THR A 6 6.17 2.17 -8.86
N VAL A 7 5.49 2.85 -7.93
CA VAL A 7 4.55 3.94 -8.22
C VAL A 7 4.85 5.12 -7.30
N ASP A 8 5.07 6.29 -7.89
CA ASP A 8 5.16 7.56 -7.17
C ASP A 8 3.92 8.41 -7.43
N VAL A 9 3.28 8.87 -6.35
CA VAL A 9 2.05 9.67 -6.42
C VAL A 9 2.27 11.00 -5.68
N PRO A 10 2.37 12.14 -6.40
CA PRO A 10 2.50 13.45 -5.76
C PRO A 10 1.21 13.87 -5.05
N HIS A 11 1.32 14.62 -3.96
CA HIS A 11 0.18 15.17 -3.22
C HIS A 11 0.53 16.46 -2.46
N GLN A 12 -0.50 17.14 -1.95
CA GLN A 12 -0.38 18.34 -1.11
C GLN A 12 -1.07 18.16 0.27
N LEU A 13 -1.35 16.92 0.66
CA LEU A 13 -2.13 16.58 1.85
C LEU A 13 -1.29 16.56 3.14
N GLY A 14 0.03 16.41 3.01
CA GLY A 14 0.94 16.12 4.11
C GLY A 14 0.81 14.71 4.67
N LYS A 15 1.80 14.27 5.45
CA LYS A 15 1.93 12.87 5.92
C LYS A 15 0.71 12.36 6.69
N ALA A 16 0.23 13.13 7.68
CA ALA A 16 -0.84 12.69 8.57
C ALA A 16 -2.16 12.41 7.81
N ALA A 17 -2.53 13.29 6.88
CA ALA A 17 -3.76 13.14 6.10
C ALA A 17 -3.67 12.01 5.06
N VAL A 18 -2.47 11.70 4.56
CA VAL A 18 -2.23 10.55 3.69
C VAL A 18 -2.27 9.25 4.48
N ARG A 19 -1.62 9.19 5.65
CA ARG A 19 -1.67 8.04 6.55
C ARG A 19 -3.11 7.66 6.91
N ALA A 20 -3.93 8.64 7.31
CA ALA A 20 -5.34 8.43 7.59
C ALA A 20 -6.13 7.89 6.37
N ARG A 21 -5.79 8.36 5.16
CA ARG A 21 -6.39 7.83 3.92
C ARG A 21 -5.97 6.40 3.63
N LEU A 22 -4.70 6.07 3.83
CA LEU A 22 -4.19 4.72 3.62
C LEU A 22 -4.81 3.75 4.64
N ASP A 23 -4.91 4.13 5.91
CA ASP A 23 -5.56 3.32 6.94
C ASP A 23 -7.03 3.01 6.62
N GLY A 24 -7.78 3.99 6.12
CA GLY A 24 -9.18 3.78 5.70
C GLY A 24 -9.35 3.19 4.29
N GLY A 25 -8.29 3.16 3.50
CA GLY A 25 -8.30 2.81 2.08
C GLY A 25 -7.79 1.39 1.81
N ILE A 26 -6.79 0.92 2.56
CA ILE A 26 -6.12 -0.35 2.27
C ILE A 26 -7.07 -1.54 2.41
N GLY A 27 -8.00 -1.51 3.37
CA GLY A 27 -9.02 -2.55 3.52
C GLY A 27 -9.94 -2.68 2.30
N LYS A 28 -10.09 -1.61 1.51
CA LYS A 28 -10.89 -1.59 0.27
C LYS A 28 -10.14 -2.14 -0.94
N ILE A 29 -8.84 -2.40 -0.82
CA ILE A 29 -8.05 -3.00 -1.91
C ILE A 29 -8.55 -4.43 -2.16
N SER A 30 -8.93 -5.15 -1.12
CA SER A 30 -9.58 -6.47 -1.24
C SER A 30 -10.84 -6.43 -2.10
N ASP A 31 -11.65 -5.37 -2.01
CA ASP A 31 -12.86 -5.23 -2.83
C ASP A 31 -12.55 -5.02 -4.32
N LYS A 32 -11.34 -4.56 -4.65
CA LYS A 32 -10.89 -4.31 -6.03
C LYS A 32 -10.20 -5.51 -6.66
N ILE A 33 -9.78 -6.49 -5.87
CA ILE A 33 -9.06 -7.66 -6.33
C ILE A 33 -9.96 -8.90 -6.10
N PRO A 34 -10.55 -9.48 -7.16
CA PRO A 34 -11.41 -10.65 -7.01
C PRO A 34 -10.68 -11.81 -6.31
N GLY A 35 -11.25 -12.29 -5.20
CA GLY A 35 -10.60 -13.31 -4.36
C GLY A 35 -9.33 -12.83 -3.66
N GLY A 36 -9.11 -11.51 -3.60
CA GLY A 36 -8.00 -10.86 -2.93
C GLY A 36 -8.32 -10.57 -1.47
N SER A 37 -7.36 -10.83 -0.60
CA SER A 37 -7.40 -10.42 0.81
C SER A 37 -6.16 -9.60 1.14
N VAL A 38 -6.33 -8.56 1.96
CA VAL A 38 -5.20 -7.82 2.52
C VAL A 38 -4.90 -8.40 3.90
N THR A 39 -3.63 -8.72 4.12
CA THR A 39 -3.09 -9.30 5.34
C THR A 39 -1.90 -8.47 5.81
N GLU A 40 -1.51 -8.63 7.08
CA GLU A 40 -0.31 -8.02 7.67
C GLU A 40 -0.19 -6.49 7.47
N GLN A 41 -1.28 -5.75 7.69
CA GLN A 41 -1.24 -4.29 7.69
C GLN A 41 -0.49 -3.78 8.93
N ARG A 42 0.69 -3.20 8.75
CA ARG A 42 1.46 -2.57 9.82
C ARG A 42 2.17 -1.32 9.36
N TRP A 43 2.24 -0.34 10.25
CA TRP A 43 3.07 0.84 10.06
C TRP A 43 4.44 0.65 10.71
N ASP A 44 5.48 1.05 10.00
CA ASP A 44 6.84 1.23 10.50
C ASP A 44 7.28 2.67 10.20
N GLY A 45 7.18 3.54 11.21
CA GLY A 45 7.33 4.98 11.03
C GLY A 45 6.29 5.55 10.04
N ASP A 46 6.79 6.01 8.88
CA ASP A 46 6.01 6.58 7.77
C ASP A 46 5.79 5.58 6.62
N THR A 47 6.14 4.31 6.80
CA THR A 47 5.97 3.25 5.81
C THR A 47 4.87 2.30 6.22
N LEU A 48 3.87 2.10 5.36
CA LEU A 48 2.87 1.06 5.51
C LEU A 48 3.33 -0.19 4.77
N HIS A 49 3.44 -1.29 5.50
CA HIS A 49 3.61 -2.62 4.95
C HIS A 49 2.26 -3.33 4.94
N PHE A 50 1.95 -3.99 3.84
CA PHE A 50 0.80 -4.87 3.72
C PHE A 50 1.07 -5.96 2.70
N THR A 51 0.34 -7.06 2.83
CA THR A 51 0.46 -8.21 1.93
C THR A 51 -0.89 -8.45 1.28
N VAL A 52 -0.92 -8.49 -0.05
CA VAL A 52 -2.12 -8.88 -0.81
C VAL A 52 -2.00 -10.35 -1.18
N GLN A 53 -2.99 -11.15 -0.82
CA GLN A 53 -3.09 -12.54 -1.24
C GLN A 53 -4.26 -12.69 -2.20
N ALA A 54 -3.99 -13.10 -3.44
CA ALA A 54 -5.02 -13.29 -4.46
C ALA A 54 -4.59 -14.40 -5.42
N MET A 55 -5.53 -15.27 -5.82
CA MET A 55 -5.30 -16.31 -6.82
C MET A 55 -4.07 -17.22 -6.54
N GLY A 56 -3.78 -17.50 -5.27
CA GLY A 56 -2.61 -18.30 -4.86
C GLY A 56 -1.27 -17.55 -4.90
N GLN A 57 -1.27 -16.26 -5.25
CA GLN A 57 -0.10 -15.39 -5.18
C GLN A 57 -0.11 -14.61 -3.86
N THR A 58 1.08 -14.38 -3.32
CA THR A 58 1.31 -13.50 -2.18
C THR A 58 2.18 -12.35 -2.66
N ILE A 59 1.64 -11.15 -2.57
CA ILE A 59 2.21 -9.92 -3.10
C ILE A 59 2.57 -9.05 -1.90
N ALA A 60 3.85 -8.95 -1.60
CA ALA A 60 4.35 -8.03 -0.58
C ALA A 60 4.29 -6.61 -1.14
N SER A 61 3.82 -5.67 -0.32
CA SER A 61 3.70 -4.27 -0.72
C SER A 61 4.20 -3.35 0.39
N ALA A 62 4.88 -2.28 0.00
CA ALA A 62 5.33 -1.23 0.90
C ALA A 62 4.97 0.14 0.32
N VAL A 63 4.45 1.02 1.18
CA VAL A 63 4.04 2.38 0.81
C VAL A 63 4.64 3.37 1.79
N THR A 64 5.62 4.14 1.34
CA THR A 64 6.28 5.18 2.13
C THR A 64 5.64 6.53 1.87
N VAL A 65 5.26 7.22 2.94
CA VAL A 65 4.62 8.53 2.88
C VAL A 65 5.65 9.63 3.13
N PHE A 66 5.83 10.50 2.14
CA PHE A 66 6.59 11.73 2.26
C PHE A 66 5.63 12.93 2.39
N GLU A 67 6.17 14.14 2.58
CA GLU A 67 5.28 15.30 2.72
C GLU A 67 4.58 15.72 1.43
N THR A 68 5.20 15.44 0.30
CA THR A 68 4.73 15.91 -1.01
C THR A 68 4.46 14.76 -1.98
N ASN A 69 4.75 13.52 -1.59
CA ASN A 69 4.49 12.35 -2.41
C ASN A 69 4.37 11.08 -1.57
N VAL A 70 3.82 10.06 -2.20
CA VAL A 70 3.84 8.68 -1.73
C VAL A 70 4.66 7.86 -2.71
N HIS A 71 5.48 6.96 -2.19
CA HIS A 71 6.23 5.98 -2.96
C HIS A 71 5.75 4.58 -2.60
N ALA A 72 5.27 3.83 -3.58
CA ALA A 72 4.75 2.48 -3.40
C ALA A 72 5.59 1.48 -4.20
N VAL A 73 5.89 0.33 -3.60
CA VAL A 73 6.56 -0.81 -4.23
C VAL A 73 5.73 -2.06 -4.00
N VAL A 74 5.51 -2.83 -5.06
CA VAL A 74 4.69 -4.05 -5.08
C VAL A 74 5.46 -5.15 -5.80
N ASP A 75 5.63 -6.32 -5.15
CA ASP A 75 6.39 -7.48 -5.67
C ASP A 75 5.57 -8.44 -6.57
#